data_AF-C9RGM6-F1
#
_entry.id   AF-C9RGM6-F1
#
_cell.length_a   1.000
_cell.length_b   1.000
_cell.length_c   1.000
_cell.angle_alpha   90.00
_cell.angle_beta   90.00
_cell.angle_gamma   90.00
#
_symmetry.space_group_name_H-M   'P 1'
#
loop_
_entity.id
_entity.type
_entity.pdbx_description
1 polymer ?
#
loop_
_entity_poly.entity_id
_entity_poly.type
_entity_poly.pdbx_seq_one_letter_code
_entity_poly.pdbx_strand_id
1 'polypeptide(L)' 'MKSKKYYGRDPIKKLMNDPEKREKLFKFLFFLNIWVWFMIFLGAVIFIIIMVRHFL' A
#
# COMPACT_ATOMS: atom_id res chain seq x y z
N MET A 1 10.56 -9.26 -22.53
CA MET A 1 10.76 -7.80 -22.37
C MET A 1 12.19 -7.57 -21.89
N LYS A 2 13.12 -7.10 -22.74
CA LYS A 2 14.52 -6.85 -22.33
C LYS A 2 14.59 -5.61 -21.43
N SER A 3 14.72 -5.80 -20.12
CA SER A 3 15.03 -4.71 -19.18
C SER A 3 16.43 -4.17 -19.50
N LYS A 4 16.56 -2.85 -19.70
CA LYS A 4 17.87 -2.19 -19.80
C LYS A 4 18.51 -2.24 -18.40
N LYS A 5 19.74 -2.75 -18.29
CA LYS A 5 20.49 -2.71 -17.04
C LYS A 5 20.64 -1.24 -16.60
N TYR A 6 20.15 -0.92 -15.40
CA TYR A 6 20.32 0.39 -14.78
C TYR A 6 21.75 0.48 -14.22
N TYR A 7 22.55 1.38 -14.78
CA TYR A 7 23.94 1.61 -14.36
C TYR A 7 24.12 2.85 -13.47
N GLY A 8 23.03 3.55 -13.14
CA GLY A 8 23.06 4.71 -12.26
C GLY A 8 23.35 4.34 -10.81
N ARG A 9 23.90 5.31 -10.05
CA ARG A 9 24.23 5.14 -8.62
C ARG A 9 23.00 5.20 -7.70
N ASP A 10 21.82 5.55 -8.23
CA ASP A 10 20.61 5.72 -7.45
C ASP A 10 20.10 4.37 -6.89
N PRO A 11 20.05 4.21 -5.56
CA PRO A 11 19.71 2.93 -4.95
C PRO A 11 18.24 2.54 -5.21
N ILE A 12 17.34 3.53 -5.30
CA ILE A 12 15.89 3.32 -5.53
C ILE A 12 15.63 2.76 -6.93
N LYS A 13 16.22 3.38 -7.97
CA LYS A 13 16.07 2.90 -9.35
C LYS A 13 16.74 1.55 -9.55
N LYS A 14 17.86 1.28 -8.87
CA LYS A 14 18.51 -0.04 -8.87
C LYS A 14 17.59 -1.11 -8.28
N LEU A 15 16.89 -0.81 -7.18
CA LEU A 15 15.94 -1.71 -6.53
C LEU A 15 14.71 -1.99 -7.42
N MET A 16 14.16 -0.98 -8.10
CA MET A 16 13.01 -1.13 -8.99
C MET A 16 13.34 -1.88 -10.29
N ASN A 17 14.63 -1.92 -10.67
CA ASN A 17 15.07 -2.61 -11.88
C ASN A 17 15.13 -4.14 -11.69
N ASP A 18 15.26 -4.61 -10.44
CA ASP A 18 15.15 -6.02 -10.08
C ASP A 18 13.67 -6.46 -10.12
N PRO A 19 13.25 -7.31 -11.08
CA PRO A 19 11.85 -7.67 -11.24
C PRO A 19 11.26 -8.40 -10.02
N GLU A 20 12.04 -9.28 -9.38
CA GLU A 20 11.62 -10.01 -8.18
C GLU A 20 11.35 -9.08 -6.99
N LYS A 21 12.23 -8.10 -6.77
CA LYS A 21 12.09 -7.13 -5.67
C LYS A 21 10.92 -6.19 -5.93
N ARG A 22 10.75 -5.74 -7.18
CA ARG A 22 9.60 -4.93 -7.59
C ARG A 22 8.30 -5.67 -7.31
N GLU A 23 8.19 -6.94 -7.69
CA GLU A 23 6.96 -7.72 -7.47
C GLU A 23 6.63 -7.88 -5.98
N LYS A 24 7.63 -8.19 -5.13
CA LYS A 24 7.45 -8.24 -3.67
C LYS A 24 6.99 -6.91 -3.10
N LEU A 25 7.60 -5.80 -3.54
CA LEU A 25 7.25 -4.46 -3.07
C LEU A 25 5.82 -4.09 -3.46
N PHE A 26 5.41 -4.38 -4.70
CA PHE A 26 4.04 -4.16 -5.16
C PHE A 26 3.02 -5.00 -4.38
N LYS A 27 3.30 -6.29 -4.16
CA LYS A 27 2.41 -7.15 -3.35
C LYS A 27 2.27 -6.60 -1.93
N PHE A 28 3.38 -6.23 -1.30
CA PHE A 28 3.36 -5.65 0.04
C PHE A 28 2.54 -4.35 0.09
N LEU A 29 2.78 -3.42 -0.83
CA LEU A 29 2.03 -2.16 -0.92
C LEU A 29 0.55 -2.40 -1.19
N PHE A 30 0.20 -3.42 -1.97
CA PHE A 30 -1.19 -3.79 -2.22
C PHE A 30 -1.89 -4.27 -0.95
N PHE A 31 -1.28 -5.19 -0.19
CA PHE A 31 -1.82 -5.62 1.10
C PHE A 31 -1.91 -4.48 2.11
N LEU A 32 -0.89 -3.61 2.16
CA LEU A 32 -0.90 -2.42 3.01
C LEU A 32 -2.05 -1.47 2.63
N ASN A 33 -2.29 -1.29 1.33
CA ASN A 33 -3.37 -0.43 0.84
C ASN A 33 -4.74 -0.95 1.29
N ILE A 34 -5.00 -2.25 1.08
CA ILE A 34 -6.24 -2.90 1.53
C ILE A 34 -6.38 -2.78 3.06
N TRP A 35 -5.31 -2.98 3.81
CA TRP A 35 -5.29 -2.86 5.26
C TRP A 35 -5.66 -1.46 5.74
N VAL A 36 -5.08 -0.42 5.14
CA VAL A 36 -5.39 0.98 5.48
C VAL A 36 -6.85 1.30 5.18
N TRP A 37 -7.37 0.89 4.02
CA TRP A 37 -8.78 1.09 3.67
C TRP A 37 -9.72 0.37 4.64
N PHE A 38 -9.36 -0.84 5.06
CA PHE A 38 -10.13 -1.58 6.05
C PHE A 38 -10.17 -0.86 7.41
N MET A 39 -9.05 -0.29 7.86
CA MET A 39 -9.01 0.49 9.11
C MET A 39 -9.84 1.78 9.02
N ILE A 40 -9.80 2.47 7.88
CA ILE A 40 -10.65 3.65 7.64
C ILE A 40 -12.12 3.25 7.69
N PHE A 41 -12.48 2.14 7.04
CA PHE A 41 -13.85 1.62 7.05
C PHE A 41 -14.33 1.27 8.47
N LEU A 42 -13.52 0.55 9.25
CA LEU A 42 -13.84 0.22 10.65
C LEU A 42 -14.02 1.48 11.50
N GLY A 43 -13.12 2.46 11.35
CA GLY A 43 -13.22 3.75 12.04
C GLY A 43 -14.51 4.48 11.70
N ALA A 44 -14.91 4.49 10.43
CA ALA A 44 -16.16 5.09 9.98
C ALA A 44 -17.39 4.39 10.59
N VAL A 45 -17.41 3.05 10.61
CA VAL A 45 -18.51 2.28 11.21
C VAL A 45 -18.64 2.57 12.71
N ILE A 46 -17.52 2.57 13.45
CA ILE A 46 -17.51 2.88 14.89
C ILE A 46 -18.02 4.30 15.12
N PHE A 47 -17.56 5.26 14.33
CA PHE A 47 -18.00 6.65 14.42
C PHE A 47 -19.51 6.77 14.19
N ILE A 48 -20.06 6.11 13.17
CA ILE A 48 -21.50 6.09 12.89
C ILE A 48 -22.28 5.49 14.08
N ILE A 49 -21.83 4.36 14.64
CA ILE A 49 -22.49 3.73 15.79
C ILE A 49 -22.51 4.67 17.00
N ILE A 50 -21.39 5.34 17.28
CA ILE A 50 -21.30 6.31 18.39
C ILE A 50 -22.24 7.50 18.15
N MET A 51 -22.24 8.05 16.93
CA MET A 51 -23.11 9.15 16.56
C MET A 51 -24.58 8.77 16.72
N VAL A 52 -25.00 7.62 16.18
CA VAL A 52 -26.38 7.14 16.34
C VAL A 52 -26.73 6.95 17.81
N ARG A 53 -25.86 6.35 18.61
CA ARG A 53 -26.11 6.15 20.06
C ARG A 53 -26.20 7.45 20.86
N HIS A 54 -25.50 8.50 20.43
CA HIS A 54 -25.44 9.75 21.18
C HIS A 54 -26.49 10.78 20.73
N PHE A 55 -26.90 10.74 19.46
CA PHE A 55 -27.84 11.72 18.89
C PHE A 55 -29.29 11.20 18.77
N LEU A 56 -29.50 9.88 18.85
CA LEU A 56 -30.82 9.23 18.84
C LEU A 56 -31.13 8.63 20.22
#